data_AF-F0S6N0-F1
#
_entry.id   AF-F0S6N0-F1
#
_cell.length_a   1.000
_cell.length_b   1.000
_cell.length_c   1.000
_cell.angle_alpha   90.00
_cell.angle_beta   90.00
_cell.angle_gamma   90.00
#
_symmetry.space_group_name_H-M   'P 1'
#
loop_
_entity.id
_entity.type
_entity.pdbx_description
1 polymer ?
#
loop_
_entity_poly.entity_id
_entity_poly.type
_entity_poly.pdbx_seq_one_letter_code
_entity_poly.pdbx_strand_id
1 'polypeptide(L)'
;MSKLKDYGFALVKQKFSEGEVQSRIVQQVPEGSNSVLNFINRLDKHETESFIFDLERCLNSNSNVDEGFFSDSVEDIDIFYQYPNVNIDNILLIPMSDMKMILVEWLNFAYS
;
A
#
# COMPACT_ATOMS: atom_id res chain seq x y z
N MET A 1 0.21 7.94 -14.86
CA MET A 1 -0.71 8.71 -13.97
C MET A 1 -0.59 8.05 -12.60
N SER A 2 -0.46 8.82 -11.51
CA SER A 2 -0.21 8.23 -10.17
C SER A 2 -1.47 7.56 -9.66
N LYS A 3 -1.35 6.28 -9.31
CA LYS A 3 -2.45 5.47 -8.83
C LYS A 3 -2.91 5.89 -7.44
N LEU A 4 -1.99 6.29 -6.57
CA LEU A 4 -2.30 6.84 -5.25
C LEU A 4 -3.26 8.04 -5.32
N LYS A 5 -3.16 8.88 -6.36
CA LYS A 5 -4.05 10.03 -6.55
C LYS A 5 -5.49 9.62 -6.80
N ASP A 6 -5.72 8.51 -7.50
CA ASP A 6 -7.07 7.98 -7.75
C ASP A 6 -7.77 7.59 -6.44
N TYR A 7 -6.99 7.28 -5.39
CA TYR A 7 -7.47 6.94 -4.06
C TYR A 7 -7.46 8.12 -3.08
N GLY A 8 -7.17 9.34 -3.54
CA GLY A 8 -7.20 10.55 -2.72
C GLY A 8 -5.91 10.84 -1.95
N PHE A 9 -4.78 10.26 -2.36
CA PHE A 9 -3.48 10.41 -1.70
C PHE A 9 -2.45 11.16 -2.55
N ALA A 10 -1.47 11.75 -1.87
CA ALA A 10 -0.28 12.33 -2.47
C ALA A 10 0.99 11.86 -1.76
N LEU A 11 2.08 11.76 -2.51
CA LEU A 11 3.42 11.49 -2.00
C LEU A 11 4.12 12.81 -1.68
N VAL A 12 4.66 12.93 -0.47
CA VAL A 12 5.36 14.14 0.00
C VAL A 12 6.68 13.79 0.68
N LYS A 13 7.69 14.64 0.51
CA LYS A 13 8.93 14.61 1.30
C LYS A 13 8.88 15.76 2.30
N GLN A 14 8.84 15.47 3.59
CA GLN A 14 8.80 16.47 4.65
C GLN A 14 10.18 16.56 5.30
N LYS A 15 10.75 17.76 5.31
CA LYS A 15 11.98 18.06 6.03
C LYS A 15 11.66 18.46 7.47
N PHE A 16 12.20 17.73 8.43
CA PHE A 16 12.06 18.05 9.85
C PHE A 16 13.15 19.01 10.31
N SER A 17 12.94 19.63 11.46
CA SER A 17 13.83 20.66 12.05
C SER A 17 15.28 20.18 12.23
N GLU A 18 15.48 18.87 12.37
CA GLU A 18 16.80 18.23 12.53
C GLU A 18 17.50 17.93 11.19
N GLY A 19 16.89 18.29 10.06
CA GLY A 19 17.45 18.09 8.72
C GLY A 19 17.07 16.76 8.07
N GLU A 20 16.46 15.84 8.83
CA GLU A 20 15.91 14.58 8.32
C GLU A 20 14.78 14.84 7.32
N VAL A 21 14.82 14.14 6.19
CA VAL A 21 13.76 14.16 5.18
C VAL A 21 13.04 12.82 5.24
N GLN A 22 11.77 12.82 5.63
CA GLN A 22 10.94 11.62 5.59
C GLN A 22 9.97 11.67 4.41
N SER A 23 9.86 10.55 3.71
CA SER A 23 8.85 10.33 2.68
C SER A 23 7.55 9.89 3.36
N ARG A 24 6.41 10.41 2.90
CA ARG A 24 5.08 10.06 3.41
C ARG A 24 4.04 10.06 2.30
N ILE A 25 3.05 9.19 2.46
CA ILE A 25 1.74 9.24 1.82
C ILE A 25 0.83 10.08 2.71
N VAL A 26 0.23 11.12 2.15
CA VAL A 26 -0.69 12.03 2.84
C VAL A 26 -2.04 12.03 2.13
N GLN A 27 -3.10 11.79 2.89
CA GLN A 27 -4.47 11.88 2.41
C GLN A 27 -4.81 13.35 2.10
N GLN A 28 -5.17 13.64 0.85
CA GLN A 28 -5.55 14.98 0.41
C GLN A 28 -7.05 15.24 0.59
N VAL A 29 -7.85 14.17 0.53
CA VAL A 29 -9.31 14.24 0.71
C VAL A 29 -9.70 13.30 1.85
N PRO A 30 -10.00 13.84 3.05
CA PRO A 30 -10.29 13.04 4.23
C PRO A 30 -11.75 12.55 4.22
N GLU A 31 -12.14 11.73 3.24
CA GLU A 31 -13.46 11.08 3.25
C GLU A 31 -13.39 9.65 2.67
N GLY A 32 -14.01 8.70 3.37
CA GLY A 32 -14.28 7.35 2.87
C GLY A 32 -13.30 6.26 3.31
N SER A 33 -13.60 5.02 2.90
CA SER A 33 -12.85 3.79 3.22
C SER A 33 -11.37 3.80 2.85
N ASN A 34 -10.94 4.71 1.96
CA ASN A 34 -9.56 4.77 1.47
C ASN A 34 -8.54 5.16 2.55
N SER A 35 -8.98 5.74 3.68
CA SER A 35 -8.07 6.14 4.78
C SER A 35 -7.25 4.99 5.34
N VAL A 36 -7.72 3.73 5.19
CA VAL A 36 -6.98 2.54 5.62
C VAL A 36 -5.65 2.40 4.89
N LEU A 37 -5.51 2.90 3.65
CA LEU A 37 -4.26 2.85 2.89
C LEU A 37 -3.10 3.66 3.52
N ASN A 38 -3.36 4.45 4.57
CA ASN A 38 -2.30 5.12 5.33
C ASN A 38 -1.30 4.13 5.95
N PHE A 39 -1.67 2.85 6.12
CA PHE A 39 -0.75 1.83 6.63
C PHE A 39 0.50 1.67 5.78
N ILE A 40 0.45 2.02 4.49
CA ILE A 40 1.60 1.90 3.59
C ILE A 40 2.79 2.72 4.09
N ASN A 41 2.55 3.82 4.82
CA ASN A 41 3.60 4.60 5.48
C ASN A 41 4.42 3.82 6.53
N ARG A 42 3.87 2.70 7.03
CA ARG A 42 4.47 1.87 8.08
C ARG A 42 5.35 0.77 7.49
N LEU A 43 5.13 0.40 6.23
CA LEU A 43 5.89 -0.65 5.57
C LEU A 43 7.32 -0.19 5.34
N ASP A 44 8.29 -1.05 5.65
CA ASP A 44 9.65 -0.86 5.20
C ASP A 44 9.84 -1.28 3.73
N LYS A 45 11.07 -1.13 3.24
CA LYS A 45 11.41 -1.49 1.85
C LYS A 45 11.16 -2.98 1.55
N HIS A 46 11.62 -3.86 2.44
CA HIS A 46 11.53 -5.30 2.25
C HIS A 46 10.09 -5.77 2.32
N GLU A 47 9.31 -5.26 3.28
CA GLU A 47 7.88 -5.53 3.40
C GLU A 47 7.11 -5.07 2.17
N THR A 48 7.43 -3.88 1.65
CA THR A 48 6.85 -3.35 0.41
C THR A 48 7.17 -4.26 -0.78
N GLU A 49 8.42 -4.69 -0.93
CA GLU A 49 8.86 -5.61 -2.01
C GLU A 49 8.17 -6.99 -1.89
N SER A 50 8.08 -7.53 -0.68
CA SER A 50 7.39 -8.80 -0.42
C SER A 50 5.91 -8.73 -0.79
N PHE A 51 5.23 -7.64 -0.41
CA PHE A 51 3.82 -7.47 -0.75
C PHE A 51 3.62 -7.36 -2.26
N ILE A 52 4.47 -6.61 -2.97
CA ILE A 52 4.43 -6.54 -4.44
C ILE A 52 4.59 -7.93 -5.05
N PHE A 53 5.53 -8.73 -4.54
CA PHE A 53 5.80 -10.07 -5.04
C PHE A 53 4.59 -11.00 -4.88
N ASP A 54 3.90 -10.96 -3.74
CA ASP A 54 2.70 -11.77 -3.52
C ASP A 54 1.55 -11.36 -4.44
N LEU A 55 1.34 -10.05 -4.64
CA LEU A 55 0.34 -9.56 -5.59
C LEU A 55 0.66 -9.99 -7.02
N GLU A 56 1.93 -9.97 -7.42
CA GLU A 56 2.37 -10.49 -8.72
C GLU A 56 2.06 -11.97 -8.88
N ARG A 57 2.31 -12.79 -7.84
CA ARG A 57 1.97 -14.20 -7.86
C ARG A 57 0.47 -14.42 -8.04
N CYS A 58 -0.37 -13.73 -7.26
CA CYS A 58 -1.84 -13.79 -7.40
C CYS A 58 -2.33 -13.39 -8.79
N LEU A 59 -1.80 -12.28 -9.33
CA LEU A 59 -2.16 -11.78 -10.66
C LEU A 59 -1.74 -12.73 -11.78
N ASN A 60 -0.55 -13.35 -11.67
CA ASN A 60 -0.05 -14.28 -12.68
C ASN A 60 -0.79 -15.63 -12.65
N SER A 61 -1.24 -16.09 -11.48
CA SER A 61 -1.99 -17.34 -11.34
C SER A 61 -3.51 -17.17 -11.53
N ASN A 62 -4.01 -15.93 -11.54
CA ASN A 62 -5.44 -15.60 -11.47
C ASN A 62 -6.15 -16.27 -10.27
N SER A 63 -5.46 -16.35 -9.14
CA SER A 63 -5.96 -17.01 -7.93
C SER A 63 -5.33 -16.39 -6.69
N ASN A 64 -5.90 -16.63 -5.52
CA ASN A 64 -5.18 -16.40 -4.27
C ASN A 64 -4.03 -17.40 -4.18
N VAL A 65 -2.80 -16.91 -3.96
CA VAL A 65 -1.66 -17.78 -3.67
C VAL A 65 -1.49 -18.06 -2.17
N ASP A 66 -2.01 -17.15 -1.33
CA ASP A 66 -2.00 -17.20 0.14
C ASP A 66 -3.27 -16.51 0.67
N GLU A 67 -3.50 -16.55 1.98
CA GLU A 67 -4.69 -15.95 2.61
C GLU A 67 -4.66 -14.41 2.59
N GLY A 68 -3.47 -13.81 2.61
CA GLY A 68 -3.30 -12.37 2.80
C GLY A 68 -1.85 -11.94 2.94
N PHE A 69 -1.66 -10.67 3.30
CA PHE A 69 -0.36 -10.10 3.61
C PHE A 69 -0.19 -10.00 5.13
N PHE A 70 0.93 -10.52 5.65
CA PHE A 70 1.23 -10.51 7.08
C PHE A 70 2.63 -9.92 7.30
N SER A 71 2.74 -8.89 8.13
CA SER A 71 4.01 -8.31 8.54
C SER A 71 3.87 -7.60 9.89
N ASP A 72 4.95 -7.52 10.66
CA ASP A 72 4.97 -6.89 11.99
C ASP A 72 4.53 -5.41 11.91
N SER A 73 4.91 -4.71 10.82
CA SER A 73 4.54 -3.31 10.60
C SER A 73 3.05 -3.07 10.44
N VAL A 74 2.24 -4.10 10.21
CA VAL A 74 0.78 -4.01 9.98
C VAL A 74 0.00 -5.08 10.74
N GLU A 75 0.53 -5.58 11.88
CA GLU A 75 -0.09 -6.66 12.66
C GLU A 75 -1.52 -6.34 13.16
N ASP A 76 -1.87 -5.05 13.25
CA ASP A 76 -3.17 -4.53 13.67
C ASP A 76 -4.15 -4.31 12.51
N ILE A 77 -3.78 -4.72 11.29
CA ILE A 77 -4.56 -4.52 10.07
C ILE A 77 -4.79 -5.85 9.37
N ASP A 78 -6.05 -6.15 9.09
CA ASP A 78 -6.44 -7.36 8.38
C ASP A 78 -6.30 -7.14 6.86
N ILE A 79 -5.32 -7.78 6.22
CA ILE A 79 -5.10 -7.68 4.76
C ILE A 79 -5.27 -9.04 4.11
N PHE A 80 -6.40 -9.28 3.45
CA PHE A 80 -6.71 -10.56 2.80
C PHE A 80 -6.63 -10.48 1.27
N TYR A 81 -6.13 -11.55 0.67
CA TYR A 81 -6.18 -11.73 -0.78
C TYR A 81 -7.54 -12.32 -1.17
N GLN A 82 -8.27 -11.62 -2.03
CA GLN A 82 -9.60 -12.01 -2.52
C GLN A 82 -9.68 -11.74 -4.01
N TYR A 83 -8.94 -12.51 -4.80
CA TYR A 83 -8.78 -12.29 -6.24
C TYR A 83 -10.13 -11.98 -6.92
N PRO A 84 -10.23 -10.87 -7.68
CA PRO A 84 -9.14 -10.01 -8.18
C PRO A 84 -8.77 -8.82 -7.27
N ASN A 85 -9.20 -8.82 -6.00
CA ASN A 85 -9.05 -7.70 -5.06
C ASN A 85 -8.19 -8.06 -3.84
N VAL A 86 -7.72 -7.03 -3.15
CA VAL A 86 -7.23 -7.08 -1.77
C VAL A 86 -8.32 -6.48 -0.90
N ASN A 87 -8.66 -7.16 0.19
CA ASN A 87 -9.58 -6.67 1.21
C ASN A 87 -8.78 -6.20 2.41
N ILE A 88 -8.97 -4.95 2.83
CA ILE A 88 -8.27 -4.32 3.95
C ILE A 88 -9.29 -3.96 5.02
N ASP A 89 -9.13 -4.52 6.22
CA ASP A 89 -9.98 -4.36 7.41
C ASP A 89 -11.48 -4.65 7.19
N ASN A 90 -11.85 -5.37 6.12
CA ASN A 90 -13.24 -5.48 5.66
C ASN A 90 -13.91 -4.12 5.36
N ILE A 91 -13.11 -3.07 5.17
CA ILE A 91 -13.54 -1.69 4.93
C ILE A 91 -13.30 -1.29 3.47
N LEU A 92 -12.17 -1.71 2.91
CA LEU A 92 -11.75 -1.37 1.55
C LEU A 92 -11.49 -2.62 0.72
N LEU A 93 -12.18 -2.73 -0.41
CA LEU A 93 -11.84 -3.65 -1.49
C LEU A 93 -11.13 -2.86 -2.60
N ILE A 94 -9.87 -3.20 -2.86
CA ILE A 94 -9.04 -2.56 -3.87
C ILE A 94 -8.56 -3.62 -4.89
N PRO A 95 -8.61 -3.37 -6.21
CA PRO A 95 -8.05 -4.29 -7.19
C PRO A 95 -6.57 -4.59 -6.90
N MET A 96 -6.16 -5.86 -7.00
CA MET A 96 -4.76 -6.26 -6.77
C MET A 96 -3.79 -5.52 -7.70
N SER A 97 -4.20 -5.25 -8.94
CA SER A 97 -3.43 -4.44 -9.89
C SER A 97 -3.19 -3.03 -9.39
N ASP A 98 -4.20 -2.43 -8.77
CA ASP A 98 -4.16 -1.07 -8.27
C ASP A 98 -3.29 -1.00 -7.01
N MET A 99 -3.47 -1.95 -6.09
CA MET A 99 -2.63 -2.05 -4.89
C MET A 99 -1.15 -2.24 -5.25
N LYS A 100 -0.86 -3.12 -6.22
CA LYS A 100 0.51 -3.30 -6.73
C LYS A 100 1.09 -2.00 -7.27
N MET A 101 0.35 -1.27 -8.10
CA MET A 101 0.82 0.01 -8.65
C MET A 101 1.08 1.04 -7.54
N ILE A 102 0.21 1.10 -6.53
CA ILE A 102 0.38 1.97 -5.36
C ILE A 102 1.66 1.63 -4.60
N LEU A 103 1.91 0.34 -4.32
CA LEU A 103 3.12 -0.09 -3.62
C LEU A 103 4.39 0.17 -4.43
N VAL A 104 4.35 -0.01 -5.75
CA VAL A 104 5.48 0.34 -6.64
C VAL A 104 5.75 1.84 -6.64
N GLU A 105 4.70 2.68 -6.65
CA GLU A 105 4.84 4.13 -6.52
C GLU A 105 5.47 4.52 -5.17
N TRP A 106 5.03 3.88 -4.07
CA TRP A 106 5.60 4.09 -2.75
C TRP A 106 7.07 3.67 -2.69
N LEU A 107 7.40 2.45 -3.13
CA LEU A 107 8.75 1.90 -3.15
C LEU A 107 9.73 2.83 -3.87
N ASN A 108 9.34 3.29 -5.07
CA ASN A 108 10.13 4.19 -5.90
C ASN A 108 10.26 5.61 -5.34
N PHE A 109 9.38 6.03 -4.43
CA PHE A 109 9.41 7.38 -3.87
C PHE A 109 10.13 7.43 -2.52
N ALA A 110 9.87 6.43 -1.68
CA ALA A 110 10.37 6.36 -0.32
C ALA A 110 11.84 5.92 -0.26
N TYR A 111 12.28 5.05 -1.17
CA TYR A 111 13.58 4.38 -1.09
C TYR A 111 14.49 4.61 -2.31
N SER A 112 14.16 5.57 -3.17
CA SER A 112 15.01 6.05 -4.28
C SER A 112 16.00 7.13 -3.86
#